data_AF-D8QHU5-F1
#
_entry.id   AF-D8QHU5-F1
#
_cell.length_a   1.000
_cell.length_b   1.000
_cell.length_c   1.000
_cell.angle_alpha   90.00
_cell.angle_beta   90.00
_cell.angle_gamma   90.00
#
_symmetry.space_group_name_H-M   'P 1'
#
loop_
_entity.id
_entity.type
_entity.pdbx_description
1 polymer ?
#
loop_
_entity_poly.entity_id
_entity_poly.type
_entity_poly.pdbx_seq_one_letter_code
_entity_poly.pdbx_strand_id
1 'polypeptide(L)'
;MVISITSDNKAVSVGLNTPQPSLKPMREFHYYVKNDVPSGIDITKPGTHKYRQRPPTYLFSYLMKPAMIYDSYRRSGQEEATVEATLAKYLAFVKEQIKLTWGNGVTKMKIEGEEWWMFYAVQSLRKEDILALDQEVRDGFRRVMAAPVDPMLIVYHHPRVRLPT
;
A
#
# COMPACT_ATOMS: atom_id res chain seq x y z
N MET A 1 1.51 -14.71 -43.55
CA MET A 1 0.09 -14.55 -43.95
C MET A 1 -0.29 -13.12 -43.63
N VAL A 2 -0.53 -12.32 -44.66
CA VAL A 2 -0.88 -10.90 -44.55
C VAL A 2 -2.39 -10.82 -44.30
N ILE A 3 -2.80 -10.09 -43.27
CA ILE A 3 -4.20 -9.70 -43.11
C ILE A 3 -4.22 -8.17 -43.12
N SER A 4 -4.57 -7.62 -44.28
CA SER A 4 -4.99 -6.22 -44.42
C SER A 4 -6.49 -6.16 -44.13
N ILE A 5 -6.90 -5.29 -43.21
CA ILE A 5 -8.30 -4.89 -43.02
C ILE A 5 -8.39 -3.42 -43.38
N THR A 6 -9.18 -3.14 -44.41
CA THR A 6 -9.51 -1.81 -44.92
C THR A 6 -10.54 -1.09 -44.05
N SER A 7 -10.44 0.23 -44.08
CA SER A 7 -11.21 1.29 -43.41
C SER A 7 -12.74 1.16 -43.53
N ASP A 8 -13.48 1.43 -42.45
CA ASP A 8 -14.34 2.62 -42.32
C ASP A 8 -15.27 2.58 -41.08
N ASN A 9 -15.60 3.78 -40.61
CA ASN A 9 -16.61 4.18 -39.61
C ASN A 9 -16.17 4.43 -38.15
N LYS A 10 -16.00 5.73 -37.88
CA LYS A 10 -16.40 6.50 -36.68
C LYS A 10 -16.46 5.71 -35.36
N ALA A 11 -15.30 5.58 -34.70
CA ALA A 11 -15.27 5.54 -33.25
C ALA A 11 -15.23 6.98 -32.74
N VAL A 12 -16.31 7.37 -32.04
CA VAL A 12 -16.34 8.54 -31.17
C VAL A 12 -15.14 8.44 -30.24
N SER A 13 -14.18 9.36 -30.38
CA SER A 13 -13.07 9.49 -29.44
C SER A 13 -13.62 10.06 -28.14
N VAL A 14 -14.26 9.21 -27.32
CA VAL A 14 -14.29 9.46 -25.89
C VAL A 14 -12.85 9.28 -25.45
N GLY A 15 -12.11 10.39 -25.41
CA GLY A 15 -10.77 10.42 -24.88
C GLY A 15 -10.83 9.97 -23.43
N LEU A 16 -10.71 8.66 -23.20
CA LEU A 16 -10.20 8.12 -21.97
C LEU A 16 -8.84 8.76 -21.82
N ASN A 17 -8.79 9.82 -21.01
CA ASN A 17 -7.56 10.41 -20.47
C ASN A 17 -6.80 9.27 -19.80
N THR A 18 -6.04 8.54 -20.59
CA THR A 18 -5.07 7.56 -20.10
C THR A 18 -4.00 8.44 -19.49
N PRO A 19 -3.83 8.45 -18.15
CA PRO A 19 -2.85 9.33 -17.54
C PRO A 19 -1.49 9.03 -18.16
N GLN A 20 -0.79 10.06 -18.62
CA GLN A 20 0.58 9.94 -19.11
C GLN A 20 1.42 9.17 -18.07
N PRO A 21 2.24 8.19 -18.48
CA PRO A 21 3.07 7.43 -17.57
C PRO A 21 3.95 8.40 -16.77
N SER A 22 3.84 8.37 -15.44
CA SER A 22 4.57 9.32 -14.60
C SER A 22 6.04 8.88 -14.56
N LEU A 23 6.93 9.66 -15.20
CA LEU A 23 8.39 9.56 -15.01
C LEU A 23 8.82 10.06 -13.60
N LYS A 24 7.88 10.19 -12.66
CA LYS A 24 8.14 10.74 -11.34
C LYS A 24 8.73 9.66 -10.44
N PRO A 25 9.80 9.97 -9.69
CA PRO A 25 10.34 9.04 -8.71
C PRO A 25 9.26 8.65 -7.70
N MET A 26 9.23 7.38 -7.32
CA MET A 26 8.27 6.87 -6.34
C MET A 26 8.50 7.57 -5.01
N ARG A 27 7.43 8.10 -4.41
CA ARG A 27 7.51 8.72 -3.09
C ARG A 27 7.93 7.67 -2.07
N GLU A 28 8.78 8.06 -1.13
CA GLU A 28 9.32 7.17 -0.10
C GLU A 28 8.81 7.58 1.28
N PHE A 29 8.38 6.60 2.08
CA PHE A 29 7.93 6.80 3.45
C PHE A 29 8.64 5.80 4.37
N HIS A 30 9.26 6.29 5.44
CA HIS A 30 9.93 5.43 6.41
C HIS A 30 9.01 5.16 7.59
N TYR A 31 8.67 3.90 7.80
CA TYR A 31 7.92 3.48 8.97
C TYR A 31 8.83 2.76 9.97
N TYR A 32 8.98 3.36 11.15
CA TYR A 32 9.74 2.79 12.25
C TYR A 32 8.80 2.20 13.29
N VAL A 33 8.83 0.87 13.43
CA VAL A 33 8.17 0.22 14.56
C VAL A 33 8.95 0.61 15.81
N LYS A 34 8.30 1.31 16.76
CA LYS A 34 8.93 1.67 18.03
C LYS A 34 9.43 0.40 18.71
N ASN A 35 10.63 0.49 19.29
CA ASN A 35 11.25 -0.62 20.01
C ASN A 35 10.32 -1.08 21.14
N ASP A 36 9.61 -2.19 20.94
CA ASP A 36 9.12 -2.95 22.08
C ASP A 36 10.35 -3.53 22.77
N VAL A 37 10.72 -2.96 23.91
CA VAL A 37 11.51 -3.70 24.90
C VAL A 37 10.61 -4.86 25.30
N PRO A 38 10.98 -6.13 25.01
CA PRO A 38 10.14 -7.27 25.37
C PRO A 38 9.76 -7.20 26.86
N SER A 39 8.50 -7.51 27.17
CA SER A 39 8.01 -7.54 28.55
C SER A 39 8.92 -8.40 29.44
N GLY A 40 9.39 -7.85 30.56
CA GLY A 40 10.29 -8.53 31.50
C GLY A 40 11.76 -8.18 31.36
N ILE A 41 12.14 -7.27 30.45
CA ILE A 41 13.52 -6.77 30.37
C ILE A 41 13.65 -5.43 31.12
N ASP A 42 14.48 -5.46 32.15
CA ASP A 42 14.89 -4.29 32.90
C ASP A 42 16.17 -3.70 32.28
N ILE A 43 16.02 -2.61 31.53
CA ILE A 43 17.12 -1.88 30.88
C ILE A 43 18.11 -1.26 31.88
N THR A 44 17.76 -1.23 33.18
CA THR A 44 18.63 -0.70 34.24
C THR A 44 19.57 -1.76 34.80
N LYS A 45 19.38 -3.05 34.47
CA LYS A 45 20.28 -4.12 34.91
C LYS A 45 21.59 -4.11 34.13
N PRO A 46 22.75 -4.20 34.80
CA PRO A 46 24.04 -4.33 34.14
C PRO A 46 24.14 -5.67 33.40
N GLY A 47 24.29 -5.62 32.08
CA GLY A 47 24.47 -6.79 31.20
C GLY A 47 24.40 -6.41 29.71
N THR A 48 25.18 -7.07 28.86
CA THR A 48 25.24 -6.76 27.42
C THR A 48 24.00 -7.31 26.71
N HIS A 49 22.91 -6.55 26.66
CA HIS A 49 21.74 -6.92 25.88
C HIS A 49 22.03 -6.74 24.37
N LYS A 50 22.35 -7.85 23.68
CA LYS A 50 22.54 -7.84 22.22
C LYS A 50 21.17 -7.84 21.51
N TYR A 51 20.75 -6.65 21.09
CA TYR A 51 19.60 -6.48 20.21
C TYR A 51 20.07 -6.34 18.76
N ARG A 52 19.45 -7.07 17.83
CA ARG A 52 19.69 -6.90 16.39
C ARG A 52 18.40 -6.47 15.70
N GLN A 53 18.50 -5.41 14.89
CA GLN A 53 17.44 -5.04 13.98
C GLN A 53 17.59 -5.87 12.69
N ARG A 54 16.49 -6.46 12.23
CA ARG A 54 16.48 -7.13 10.91
C ARG A 54 16.61 -6.06 9.81
N PRO A 55 17.17 -6.40 8.64
CA PRO A 55 17.15 -5.50 7.48
C PRO A 55 15.72 -5.02 7.19
N PRO A 56 15.54 -3.78 6.70
CA PRO A 56 14.21 -3.26 6.40
C PRO A 56 13.53 -4.08 5.30
N THR A 57 12.20 -4.06 5.33
CA THR A 57 11.37 -4.57 4.24
C THR A 57 10.87 -3.41 3.40
N TYR A 58 10.92 -3.54 2.09
CA TYR A 58 10.47 -2.55 1.13
C TYR A 58 9.11 -2.97 0.57
N LEU A 59 8.13 -2.08 0.65
CA LEU A 59 6.74 -2.36 0.30
C LEU A 59 6.25 -1.39 -0.77
N PHE A 60 5.58 -1.92 -1.78
CA PHE A 60 4.86 -1.14 -2.78
C PHE A 60 3.41 -0.94 -2.32
N SER A 61 3.07 0.28 -1.91
CA SER A 61 1.95 0.47 -0.99
C SER A 61 1.15 1.76 -1.14
N TYR A 62 -0.03 1.77 -0.52
CA TYR A 62 -0.79 2.95 -0.13
C TYR A 62 -0.96 3.01 1.39
N LEU A 63 -1.01 4.24 1.90
CA LEU A 63 -1.48 4.56 3.25
C LEU A 63 -2.76 5.36 3.14
N MET A 64 -3.84 4.87 3.74
CA MET A 64 -5.14 5.52 3.70
C MET A 64 -5.75 5.57 5.10
N LYS A 65 -6.32 6.72 5.47
CA LYS A 65 -7.19 6.78 6.64
C LYS A 65 -8.56 6.19 6.27
N PRO A 66 -9.18 5.38 7.13
CA PRO A 66 -10.54 4.89 6.88
C PRO A 66 -11.54 6.02 6.61
N ALA A 67 -11.41 7.14 7.32
CA ALA A 67 -12.23 8.33 7.10
C ALA A 67 -12.14 8.86 5.65
N MET A 68 -10.95 8.83 5.03
CA MET A 68 -10.77 9.27 3.64
C MET A 68 -11.44 8.32 2.64
N ILE A 69 -11.42 7.01 2.91
CA ILE A 69 -12.11 6.01 2.09
C ILE A 69 -13.61 6.26 2.16
N TYR A 70 -14.15 6.40 3.37
CA TYR A 70 -15.56 6.71 3.58
C TYR A 70 -15.98 8.01 2.90
N ASP A 71 -15.21 9.08 3.07
CA ASP A 71 -15.49 10.38 2.44
C ASP A 71 -15.50 10.30 0.91
N SER A 72 -14.64 9.47 0.31
CA SER A 72 -14.66 9.24 -1.13
C SER A 72 -15.95 8.57 -1.58
N TYR A 73 -16.39 7.52 -0.88
CA TYR A 73 -17.64 6.82 -1.18
C TYR A 73 -18.85 7.73 -1.02
N ARG A 74 -18.88 8.51 0.07
CA ARG A 74 -19.92 9.51 0.34
C ARG A 74 -20.03 10.56 -0.77
N ARG A 75 -18.90 11.08 -1.26
CA ARG A 75 -18.89 12.06 -2.35
C ARG A 75 -19.39 11.48 -3.68
N SER A 76 -19.23 10.18 -3.89
CA SER A 76 -19.72 9.48 -5.07
C SER A 76 -21.16 8.96 -4.96
N GLY A 77 -21.82 9.12 -3.80
CA GLY A 77 -23.14 8.56 -3.55
C GLY A 77 -23.16 7.02 -3.50
N GLN A 78 -22.03 6.40 -3.14
CA GLN A 78 -21.85 4.94 -3.09
C GLN A 78 -21.73 4.41 -1.65
N GLU A 79 -21.88 5.28 -0.66
CA GLU A 79 -21.87 4.92 0.75
C GLU A 79 -23.00 3.95 1.09
N GLU A 80 -22.71 3.09 2.06
CA GLU A 80 -23.70 2.22 2.68
C GLU A 80 -24.35 2.90 3.88
N ALA A 81 -25.34 2.24 4.48
CA ALA A 81 -26.07 2.76 5.65
C ALA A 81 -25.17 3.12 6.85
N THR A 82 -23.97 2.52 6.95
CA THR A 82 -22.99 2.84 8.00
C THR A 82 -21.57 3.00 7.45
N VAL A 83 -20.71 3.65 8.24
CA VAL A 83 -19.28 3.78 7.95
C VAL A 83 -18.64 2.41 7.82
N GLU A 84 -18.94 1.49 8.75
CA GLU A 84 -18.40 0.13 8.78
C GLU A 84 -18.81 -0.67 7.56
N ALA A 85 -20.07 -0.59 7.14
CA ALA A 85 -20.57 -1.27 5.95
C ALA A 85 -19.88 -0.73 4.68
N THR A 86 -19.66 0.59 4.60
CA THR A 86 -18.95 1.22 3.49
C THR A 86 -17.49 0.76 3.42
N LEU A 87 -16.80 0.72 4.56
CA LEU A 87 -15.42 0.26 4.64
C LEU A 87 -15.30 -1.24 4.34
N ALA A 88 -16.25 -2.05 4.79
CA ALA A 88 -16.30 -3.48 4.48
C ALA A 88 -16.53 -3.72 2.98
N LYS A 89 -17.42 -2.96 2.34
CA LYS A 89 -17.63 -2.98 0.89
C LYS A 89 -16.36 -2.63 0.12
N TYR A 90 -15.63 -1.60 0.55
CA TYR A 90 -14.34 -1.25 -0.04
C TYR A 90 -13.32 -2.39 0.08
N LEU A 91 -13.17 -2.99 1.26
CA LEU A 91 -12.27 -4.12 1.46
C LEU A 91 -12.67 -5.35 0.64
N ALA A 92 -13.97 -5.61 0.49
CA ALA A 92 -14.48 -6.67 -0.35
C ALA A 92 -14.11 -6.45 -1.83
N PHE A 93 -14.25 -5.22 -2.32
CA PHE A 93 -13.81 -4.83 -3.66
C PHE A 93 -12.31 -5.01 -3.85
N VAL A 94 -11.48 -4.52 -2.92
CA VAL A 94 -10.01 -4.71 -2.97
C VAL A 94 -9.64 -6.19 -2.98
N LYS A 95 -10.29 -7.00 -2.13
CA LYS A 95 -10.10 -8.46 -2.10
C LYS A 95 -10.50 -9.09 -3.43
N GLU A 96 -11.59 -8.67 -4.05
CA GLU A 96 -12.04 -9.23 -5.33
C GLU A 96 -11.03 -8.94 -6.44
N GLN A 97 -10.57 -7.69 -6.53
CA GLN A 97 -9.71 -7.20 -7.61
C GLN A 97 -8.27 -7.70 -7.50
N ILE A 98 -7.67 -7.64 -6.32
CA ILE A 98 -6.22 -7.89 -6.12
C ILE A 98 -5.90 -8.84 -4.97
N LYS A 99 -6.91 -9.51 -4.42
CA LYS A 99 -6.77 -10.58 -3.41
C LYS A 99 -6.09 -10.16 -2.09
N LEU A 100 -5.96 -8.86 -1.82
CA LEU A 100 -5.44 -8.39 -0.53
C LEU A 100 -6.49 -8.56 0.58
N THR A 101 -6.04 -9.00 1.74
CA THR A 101 -6.87 -9.19 2.94
C THR A 101 -6.13 -8.73 4.20
N TRP A 102 -6.84 -8.63 5.33
CA TRP A 102 -6.20 -8.39 6.63
C TRP A 102 -5.12 -9.42 6.91
N GLY A 103 -3.93 -8.94 7.31
CA GLY A 103 -2.75 -9.78 7.56
C GLY A 103 -2.03 -10.28 6.30
N ASN A 104 -2.61 -10.06 5.11
CA ASN A 104 -2.03 -10.45 3.83
C ASN A 104 -2.24 -9.33 2.81
N GLY A 105 -1.33 -8.35 2.83
CA GLY A 105 -1.43 -7.19 1.96
C GLY A 105 -2.23 -6.03 2.55
N VAL A 106 -3.03 -6.23 3.59
CA VAL A 106 -3.69 -5.15 4.35
C VAL A 106 -3.32 -5.23 5.81
N THR A 107 -2.84 -4.12 6.38
CA THR A 107 -2.52 -4.05 7.82
C THR A 107 -2.91 -2.71 8.41
N LYS A 108 -3.23 -2.72 9.71
CA LYS A 108 -3.51 -1.52 10.48
C LYS A 108 -2.21 -0.99 11.08
N MET A 109 -2.05 0.31 11.02
CA MET A 109 -0.90 1.02 11.55
C MET A 109 -1.38 2.20 12.38
N LYS A 110 -0.59 2.55 13.41
CA LYS A 110 -0.78 3.78 14.16
C LYS A 110 0.32 4.75 13.79
N ILE A 111 -0.04 5.87 13.16
CA ILE A 111 0.88 6.94 12.76
C ILE A 111 0.36 8.21 13.44
N GLU A 112 1.22 8.85 14.25
CA GLU A 112 0.87 10.08 14.99
C GLU A 112 -0.40 9.98 15.86
N GLY A 113 -0.73 8.78 16.34
CA GLY A 113 -1.90 8.54 17.17
C GLY A 113 -3.16 8.13 16.39
N GLU A 114 -3.14 8.23 15.07
CA GLU A 114 -4.29 7.92 14.20
C GLU A 114 -4.19 6.52 13.59
N GLU A 115 -5.35 5.90 13.33
CA GLU A 115 -5.43 4.65 12.57
C GLU A 115 -5.25 4.90 11.07
N TRP A 116 -4.28 4.21 10.49
CA TRP A 116 -4.01 4.16 9.07
C TRP A 116 -4.07 2.73 8.58
N TRP A 117 -4.64 2.53 7.39
CA TRP A 117 -4.63 1.24 6.70
C TRP A 117 -3.53 1.27 5.64
N MET A 118 -2.58 0.35 5.76
CA MET A 118 -1.58 0.10 4.75
C MET A 118 -2.02 -1.03 3.85
N PHE A 119 -2.09 -0.74 2.55
CA PHE A 119 -2.32 -1.71 1.49
C PHE A 119 -1.01 -1.89 0.75
N TYR A 120 -0.44 -3.09 0.74
CA TYR A 120 0.79 -3.39 0.01
C TYR A 120 0.55 -4.55 -0.96
N ALA A 121 0.95 -4.36 -2.21
CA ALA A 121 0.78 -5.36 -3.26
C ALA A 121 2.07 -6.15 -3.54
N VAL A 122 3.24 -5.56 -3.25
CA VAL A 122 4.55 -6.20 -3.43
C VAL A 122 5.40 -5.95 -2.19
N GLN A 123 6.15 -6.99 -1.79
CA GLN A 123 7.09 -6.96 -0.69
C GLN A 123 8.45 -7.49 -1.18
N SER A 124 9.53 -6.77 -0.89
CA SER A 124 10.90 -7.24 -1.11
C SER A 124 11.84 -6.88 0.04
N LEU A 125 12.93 -7.63 0.17
CA LEU A 125 14.08 -7.27 1.02
C LEU A 125 15.08 -6.34 0.31
N ARG A 126 14.87 -6.08 -0.98
CA ARG A 126 15.70 -5.21 -1.81
C ARG A 126 14.86 -4.03 -2.29
N LYS A 127 15.40 -2.83 -2.16
CA LYS A 127 14.72 -1.59 -2.58
C LYS A 127 14.54 -1.57 -4.09
N GLU A 128 15.53 -2.07 -4.82
CA GLU A 128 15.63 -2.04 -6.27
C GLU A 128 14.50 -2.80 -6.92
N ASP A 129 14.05 -3.91 -6.32
CA ASP A 129 12.95 -4.72 -6.87
C ASP A 129 11.63 -3.94 -6.91
N ILE A 130 11.37 -3.09 -5.90
CA ILE A 130 10.18 -2.24 -5.85
C ILE A 130 10.31 -1.07 -6.84
N LEU A 131 11.51 -0.49 -6.95
CA LEU A 131 11.77 0.63 -7.86
C LEU A 131 11.73 0.20 -9.34
N ALA A 132 12.06 -1.06 -9.63
CA ALA A 132 12.02 -1.64 -10.96
C ALA A 132 10.60 -1.96 -11.45
N LEU A 133 9.57 -1.85 -10.59
CA LEU A 133 8.18 -2.02 -11.00
C LEU A 133 7.83 -1.00 -12.09
N ASP A 134 7.37 -1.53 -13.22
CA ASP A 134 6.96 -0.74 -14.36
C ASP A 134 5.73 0.13 -14.08
N GLN A 135 5.43 1.03 -15.01
CA GLN A 135 4.31 1.94 -14.86
C GLN A 135 2.95 1.23 -14.97
N GLU A 136 2.87 0.10 -15.68
CA GLU A 136 1.62 -0.64 -15.85
C GLU A 136 1.15 -1.23 -14.51
N VAL A 137 2.06 -1.81 -13.73
CA VAL A 137 1.80 -2.27 -12.36
C VAL A 137 1.38 -1.11 -11.47
N ARG A 138 2.04 0.04 -11.60
CA ARG A 138 1.69 1.25 -10.81
C ARG A 138 0.30 1.77 -11.12
N ASP A 139 -0.02 1.88 -12.40
CA ASP A 139 -1.33 2.34 -12.87
C ASP A 139 -2.42 1.32 -12.52
N GLY A 140 -2.13 0.03 -12.62
CA GLY A 140 -3.02 -1.06 -12.21
C GLY A 140 -3.37 -0.95 -10.72
N PHE A 141 -2.37 -0.83 -9.86
CA PHE A 141 -2.61 -0.70 -8.42
C PHE A 141 -3.34 0.61 -8.08
N ARG A 142 -2.98 1.73 -8.73
CA ARG A 142 -3.67 3.02 -8.56
C ARG A 142 -5.15 2.93 -8.92
N ARG A 143 -5.49 2.27 -10.04
CA ARG A 143 -6.89 2.07 -10.48
C ARG A 143 -7.68 1.27 -9.46
N VAL A 144 -7.14 0.16 -8.97
CA VAL A 144 -7.82 -0.69 -7.98
C VAL A 144 -8.02 0.03 -6.65
N MET A 145 -7.04 0.82 -6.23
CA MET A 145 -7.14 1.58 -4.98
C MET A 145 -8.02 2.83 -5.09
N ALA A 146 -8.49 3.16 -6.30
CA ALA A 146 -9.23 4.39 -6.62
C ALA A 146 -8.53 5.65 -6.08
N ALA A 147 -7.19 5.64 -6.08
CA ALA A 147 -6.39 6.69 -5.47
C ALA A 147 -5.98 7.76 -6.49
N PRO A 148 -6.06 9.06 -6.15
CA PRO A 148 -5.68 10.15 -7.06
C PRO A 148 -4.15 10.34 -7.17
N VAL A 149 -3.38 9.63 -6.35
CA VAL A 149 -1.92 9.75 -6.27
C VAL A 149 -1.27 8.40 -6.55
N ASP A 150 -0.05 8.44 -7.06
CA ASP A 150 0.73 7.23 -7.30
C ASP A 150 1.07 6.51 -5.97
N PRO A 151 1.16 5.16 -6.01
CA PRO A 151 1.59 4.37 -4.87
C PRO A 151 3.00 4.75 -4.44
N MET A 152 3.31 4.47 -3.17
CA MET A 152 4.56 4.85 -2.53
C MET A 152 5.39 3.62 -2.16
N LEU A 153 6.69 3.84 -2.04
CA LEU A 153 7.62 2.92 -1.40
C LEU A 153 7.56 3.15 0.10
N ILE A 154 7.15 2.13 0.86
CA ILE A 154 7.27 2.14 2.32
C ILE A 154 8.49 1.34 2.72
N VAL A 155 9.42 1.99 3.41
CA VAL A 155 10.57 1.34 4.05
C VAL A 155 10.15 0.97 5.47
N TYR A 156 9.83 -0.31 5.68
CA TYR A 156 9.43 -0.85 6.95
C TYR A 156 10.65 -1.27 7.77
N HIS A 157 10.92 -0.53 8.85
CA HIS A 157 11.99 -0.81 9.79
C HIS A 157 11.44 -1.68 10.92
N HIS A 158 11.85 -2.96 10.92
CA HIS A 158 11.45 -3.95 11.93
C HIS A 158 11.86 -3.53 13.34
N PRO A 159 11.13 -3.97 14.38
CA PRO A 159 11.57 -3.77 15.76
C PRO A 159 12.89 -4.51 16.01
N ARG A 160 13.65 -4.02 16.99
CA ARG A 160 14.82 -4.73 17.50
C ARG A 160 14.39 -5.98 18.24
N VAL A 161 14.97 -7.13 17.91
CA VAL A 161 14.72 -8.40 18.61
C VAL A 161 15.93 -8.81 19.44
N ARG A 162 15.68 -9.42 20.60
CA ARG A 162 16.72 -10.03 21.42
C ARG A 162 17.24 -11.28 20.72
N LEU A 163 18.55 -11.44 20.60
CA LEU A 163 19.12 -12.70 20.12
C LEU A 163 18.98 -13.77 21.21
N PRO A 164 18.59 -15.02 20.87
CA PRO A 164 18.76 -16.13 21.80
C PRO A 164 20.25 -16.23 22.15
N THR A 165 20.54 -16.22 23.45
CA THR A 165 21.87 -16.49 24.01
C THR A 165 22.22 -17.96 23.91
#